data_AF-A7ASF1-F1
#
_entry.id   AF-A7ASF1-F1
#
_cell.length_a   1.000
_cell.length_b   1.000
_cell.length_c   1.000
_cell.angle_alpha   90.00
_cell.angle_beta   90.00
_cell.angle_gamma   90.00
#
_symmetry.space_group_name_H-M   'P 1'
#
loop_
_entity.id
_entity.type
_entity.pdbx_description
1 polymer ?
#
loop_
_entity_poly.entity_id
_entity_poly.type
_entity_poly.pdbx_seq_one_letter_code
_entity_poly.pdbx_strand_id
1 'polypeptide(L)'
;MNNREDLRNGVKLNKSNPSKQSSERPQNRSIWDKIAKLEQRELCLECEHRRWKTNVIQVCETCAKGLPSLKCCHCKISYVNHKYCFKASNIYNREMCMSCASNWATYNNEPKLCRFCNQWSAWRSTSECDRCRDLLEKYGQPSNCESCNNNAAFDRGESARKRVNDLKLCFLCTCNYKQNDYYNRKLMKKMNIDTSERSTEDVNTDQPSSARDMEDSPLFPEKVQSANNGNTARTLEQELKELKDAYNTLKKKYAKLKDENISLRKRVKMK
;
A
#
# COMPACT_ATOMS: atom_id res chain seq x y z
N MET A 1 -22.93 15.66 15.43
CA MET A 1 -21.60 15.28 14.90
C MET A 1 -21.87 14.41 13.69
N ASN A 2 -21.64 14.93 12.49
CA ASN A 2 -22.11 14.30 11.25
C ASN A 2 -21.11 13.25 10.76
N ASN A 3 -21.61 12.08 10.37
CA ASN A 3 -20.84 10.94 9.86
C ASN A 3 -20.23 11.25 8.48
N ARG A 4 -19.21 10.47 8.08
CA ARG A 4 -18.54 10.60 6.76
C ARG A 4 -19.50 10.47 5.56
N GLU A 5 -20.70 9.92 5.77
CA GLU A 5 -21.78 9.84 4.78
C GLU A 5 -22.59 11.14 4.65
N ASP A 6 -22.70 11.94 5.72
CA ASP A 6 -23.53 13.16 5.75
C ASP A 6 -22.89 14.32 4.97
N LEU A 7 -21.56 14.34 4.83
CA LEU A 7 -20.83 15.34 4.04
C LEU A 7 -20.84 15.04 2.54
N ARG A 8 -21.28 13.83 2.13
CA ARG A 8 -21.39 13.44 0.71
C ARG A 8 -22.67 13.98 0.07
N ASN A 9 -23.69 14.30 0.87
CA ASN A 9 -24.99 14.77 0.42
C ASN A 9 -25.15 16.28 0.69
N GLY A 10 -24.40 17.12 -0.02
CA GLY A 10 -24.25 18.53 0.38
C GLY A 10 -24.06 19.56 -0.71
N VAL A 11 -24.76 19.50 -1.85
CA VAL A 11 -25.13 20.70 -2.63
C VAL A 11 -26.54 20.49 -3.19
N LYS A 12 -27.57 20.86 -2.42
CA LYS A 12 -28.90 21.13 -2.98
C LYS A 12 -28.96 22.62 -3.29
N LEU A 13 -28.88 22.97 -4.57
CA LEU A 13 -29.19 24.31 -5.04
C LEU A 13 -30.69 24.57 -4.81
N ASN A 14 -31.00 25.74 -4.25
CA ASN A 14 -32.35 26.21 -3.93
C ASN A 14 -33.29 26.05 -5.12
N LYS A 15 -34.45 25.40 -4.90
CA LYS A 15 -35.61 25.50 -5.81
C LYS A 15 -36.74 26.23 -5.09
N SER A 16 -37.09 27.38 -5.63
CA SER A 16 -38.35 28.08 -5.34
C SER A 16 -39.52 27.39 -6.05
N ASN A 17 -40.46 26.92 -5.21
CA ASN A 17 -41.89 26.64 -5.38
C ASN A 17 -42.46 25.65 -6.44
N PRO A 18 -43.64 25.05 -6.15
CA PRO A 18 -44.04 23.75 -6.65
C PRO A 18 -45.10 23.82 -7.75
N SER A 19 -45.08 22.87 -8.70
CA SER A 19 -46.28 22.17 -9.17
C SER A 19 -45.97 21.21 -10.33
N LYS A 20 -46.78 20.15 -10.36
CA LYS A 20 -47.02 19.16 -11.43
C LYS A 20 -46.07 17.96 -11.53
N GLN A 21 -46.67 16.81 -11.23
CA GLN A 21 -46.24 15.46 -11.58
C GLN A 21 -46.11 15.30 -13.10
N SER A 22 -44.98 14.80 -13.56
CA SER A 22 -44.87 14.05 -14.81
C SER A 22 -43.75 13.03 -14.69
N SER A 23 -44.07 11.81 -15.10
CA SER A 23 -43.18 10.66 -15.25
C SER A 23 -41.94 10.99 -16.08
N GLU A 24 -40.76 10.98 -15.46
CA GLU A 24 -39.48 11.11 -16.17
C GLU A 24 -38.52 9.97 -15.79
N ARG A 25 -37.90 9.41 -16.84
CA ARG A 25 -36.89 8.33 -16.82
C ARG A 25 -35.81 8.61 -15.76
N PRO A 26 -35.25 7.59 -15.09
CA PRO A 26 -34.26 7.83 -14.03
C PRO A 26 -33.03 8.50 -14.64
N GLN A 27 -32.87 9.78 -14.30
CA GLN A 27 -31.80 10.66 -14.74
C GLN A 27 -30.42 10.05 -14.47
N ASN A 28 -29.46 10.41 -15.33
CA ASN A 28 -28.03 10.09 -15.26
C ASN A 28 -27.53 9.94 -13.81
N ARG A 29 -27.41 8.70 -13.32
CA ARG A 29 -26.88 8.44 -11.98
C ARG A 29 -25.39 8.78 -11.97
N SER A 30 -24.95 9.51 -10.95
CA SER A 30 -23.55 9.92 -10.83
C SER A 30 -22.64 8.69 -10.79
N ILE A 31 -21.44 8.81 -11.36
CA ILE A 31 -20.42 7.75 -11.26
C ILE A 31 -20.13 7.40 -9.80
N TRP A 32 -20.22 8.40 -8.92
CA TRP A 32 -20.07 8.23 -7.48
C TRP A 32 -21.20 7.40 -6.85
N ASP A 33 -22.43 7.50 -7.36
CA ASP A 33 -23.55 6.65 -6.92
C ASP A 33 -23.33 5.21 -7.33
N LYS A 34 -22.79 4.99 -8.54
CA LYS A 34 -22.43 3.66 -9.01
C LYS A 34 -21.35 3.04 -8.12
N ILE A 35 -20.28 3.78 -7.84
CA ILE A 35 -19.21 3.34 -6.94
C ILE A 35 -19.79 3.02 -5.56
N ALA A 36 -20.61 3.88 -4.98
CA ALA A 36 -21.24 3.65 -3.68
C ALA A 36 -22.06 2.35 -3.62
N LYS A 37 -22.82 2.05 -4.68
CA LYS A 37 -23.60 0.80 -4.78
C LYS A 37 -22.72 -0.44 -4.88
N LEU A 38 -21.58 -0.33 -5.57
CA LEU A 38 -20.61 -1.42 -5.65
C LEU A 38 -19.94 -1.64 -4.28
N GLU A 39 -19.54 -0.56 -3.59
CA GLU A 39 -18.95 -0.62 -2.25
C GLU A 39 -19.92 -1.23 -1.23
N GLN A 40 -21.19 -0.80 -1.24
CA GLN A 40 -22.24 -1.34 -0.35
C GLN A 40 -22.46 -2.85 -0.56
N ARG A 41 -22.31 -3.33 -1.80
CA ARG A 41 -22.44 -4.74 -2.16
C ARG A 41 -21.10 -5.49 -2.11
N GLU A 42 -20.03 -4.82 -1.71
CA GLU A 42 -18.66 -5.34 -1.66
C GLU A 42 -18.17 -5.88 -3.01
N LEU A 43 -18.67 -5.34 -4.11
CA LEU A 43 -18.35 -5.77 -5.46
C LEU A 43 -17.08 -5.09 -5.97
N CYS A 44 -16.29 -5.88 -6.68
CA CYS A 44 -15.04 -5.47 -7.31
C CYS A 44 -15.24 -4.23 -8.18
N LEU A 45 -14.46 -3.19 -7.94
CA LEU A 45 -14.53 -1.95 -8.71
C LEU A 45 -13.99 -2.07 -10.14
N GLU A 46 -13.36 -3.19 -10.48
CA GLU A 46 -12.95 -3.49 -11.86
C GLU A 46 -14.04 -4.27 -12.61
N CYS A 47 -14.29 -5.52 -12.18
CA CYS A 47 -15.21 -6.40 -12.89
C CYS A 47 -16.67 -6.18 -12.53
N GLU A 48 -17.01 -5.59 -11.38
CA GLU A 48 -18.38 -5.37 -10.88
C GLU A 48 -19.19 -6.64 -10.55
N HIS A 49 -18.57 -7.82 -10.58
CA HIS A 49 -19.25 -9.11 -10.36
C HIS A 49 -18.77 -9.86 -9.12
N ARG A 50 -17.46 -9.98 -8.94
CA ARG A 50 -16.85 -10.72 -7.82
C ARG A 50 -16.73 -9.81 -6.60
N ARG A 51 -16.71 -10.39 -5.40
CA ARG A 51 -16.42 -9.62 -4.18
C ARG A 51 -14.98 -9.10 -4.16
N TRP A 52 -14.76 -7.95 -3.55
CA TRP A 52 -13.42 -7.42 -3.34
C TRP A 52 -12.61 -8.28 -2.34
N LYS A 53 -11.27 -8.25 -2.43
CA LYS A 53 -10.38 -8.98 -1.51
C LYS A 53 -10.48 -8.41 -0.09
N THR A 54 -10.37 -7.09 0.01
CA THR A 54 -10.49 -6.32 1.25
C THR A 54 -11.13 -4.97 0.96
N ASN A 55 -11.64 -4.31 1.99
CA ASN A 55 -12.15 -2.94 1.93
C ASN A 55 -11.09 -1.90 1.51
N VAL A 56 -9.79 -2.24 1.57
CA VAL A 56 -8.69 -1.36 1.14
C VAL A 56 -8.36 -1.53 -0.35
N ILE A 57 -8.36 -2.76 -0.85
CA ILE A 57 -7.97 -3.06 -2.24
C ILE A 57 -9.15 -2.84 -3.20
N GLN A 58 -10.39 -3.01 -2.71
CA GLN A 58 -11.65 -2.76 -3.42
C GLN A 58 -11.81 -3.45 -4.80
N VAL A 59 -10.94 -4.40 -5.14
CA VAL A 59 -11.05 -5.28 -6.30
C VAL A 59 -10.90 -6.75 -5.89
N CYS A 60 -11.46 -7.66 -6.70
CA CYS A 60 -11.32 -9.11 -6.48
C CYS A 60 -9.88 -9.58 -6.71
N GLU A 61 -9.53 -10.75 -6.20
CA GLU A 61 -8.17 -11.30 -6.29
C GLU A 61 -7.66 -11.42 -7.74
N THR A 62 -8.49 -11.90 -8.66
CA THR A 62 -8.13 -12.03 -10.08
C THR A 62 -7.78 -10.67 -10.69
N CYS A 63 -8.58 -9.64 -10.41
CA CYS A 63 -8.32 -8.30 -10.92
C CYS A 63 -7.12 -7.65 -10.23
N ALA A 64 -6.92 -7.89 -8.93
CA ALA A 64 -5.77 -7.37 -8.19
C ALA A 64 -4.43 -7.84 -8.78
N LYS A 65 -4.35 -9.10 -9.24
CA LYS A 65 -3.14 -9.67 -9.87
C LYS A 65 -2.90 -9.17 -11.29
N GLY A 66 -3.97 -8.82 -12.02
CA GLY A 66 -3.90 -8.39 -13.42
C GLY A 66 -3.75 -6.88 -13.62
N LEU A 67 -4.04 -6.07 -12.61
CA LEU A 67 -3.98 -4.62 -12.67
C LEU A 67 -2.66 -4.08 -12.09
N PRO A 68 -2.10 -2.99 -12.64
CA PRO A 68 -0.92 -2.37 -12.08
C PRO A 68 -1.22 -1.74 -10.72
N SER A 69 -0.26 -1.85 -9.79
CA SER A 69 -0.28 -1.09 -8.54
C SER A 69 0.52 0.19 -8.72
N LEU A 70 -0.12 1.34 -8.48
CA LEU A 70 0.49 2.66 -8.57
C LEU A 70 0.60 3.31 -7.19
N LYS A 71 1.36 4.40 -7.10
CA LYS A 71 1.51 5.18 -5.86
C LYS A 71 0.80 6.51 -6.00
N CYS A 72 -0.15 6.79 -5.11
CA CYS A 72 -0.93 8.03 -5.20
C CYS A 72 -0.03 9.26 -5.01
N CYS A 73 -0.13 10.25 -5.90
CA CYS A 73 0.66 11.47 -5.84
C CYS A 73 0.40 12.32 -4.57
N HIS A 74 -0.81 12.23 -3.98
CA HIS A 74 -1.24 12.99 -2.81
C HIS A 74 -0.94 12.30 -1.47
N CYS A 75 -1.52 11.13 -1.22
CA CYS A 75 -1.41 10.44 0.08
C CYS A 75 -0.22 9.46 0.16
N LYS A 76 0.45 9.20 -0.97
CA LYS A 76 1.58 8.26 -1.16
C LYS A 76 1.29 6.80 -0.83
N ILE A 77 0.01 6.45 -0.68
CA ILE A 77 -0.43 5.06 -0.51
C ILE A 77 -0.39 4.36 -1.87
N SER A 78 0.10 3.13 -1.88
CA SER A 78 0.02 2.25 -3.06
C SER A 78 -1.41 1.72 -3.22
N TYR A 79 -1.92 1.73 -4.44
CA TYR A 79 -3.29 1.32 -4.76
C TYR A 79 -3.33 0.55 -6.09
N VAL A 80 -4.31 -0.34 -6.23
CA VAL A 80 -4.55 -1.04 -7.50
C VAL A 80 -5.28 -0.08 -8.45
N ASN A 81 -4.72 0.14 -9.64
CA ASN A 81 -5.27 1.09 -10.61
C ASN A 81 -6.42 0.48 -11.42
N HIS A 82 -7.57 0.30 -10.78
CA HIS A 82 -8.80 -0.14 -11.43
C HIS A 82 -9.42 0.98 -12.29
N LYS A 83 -10.39 0.63 -13.15
CA LYS A 83 -10.97 1.51 -14.17
C LYS A 83 -11.49 2.86 -13.66
N TYR A 84 -11.98 2.94 -12.42
CA TYR A 84 -12.41 4.22 -11.85
C TYR A 84 -11.21 5.09 -11.44
N CYS A 85 -10.14 4.51 -10.89
CA CYS A 85 -8.89 5.24 -10.65
C CYS A 85 -8.25 5.69 -11.96
N PHE A 86 -8.28 4.84 -12.99
CA PHE A 86 -7.80 5.19 -14.32
C PHE A 86 -8.58 6.36 -14.92
N LYS A 87 -9.92 6.34 -14.86
CA LYS A 87 -10.76 7.46 -15.28
C LYS A 87 -10.45 8.75 -14.52
N ALA A 88 -10.31 8.67 -13.19
CA ALA A 88 -9.94 9.84 -12.38
C ALA A 88 -8.58 10.39 -12.79
N SER A 89 -7.62 9.51 -13.06
CA SER A 89 -6.27 9.92 -13.49
C SER A 89 -6.29 10.67 -14.82
N ASN A 90 -7.14 10.26 -15.76
CA ASN A 90 -7.32 10.96 -17.03
C ASN A 90 -8.03 12.30 -16.88
N ILE A 91 -9.06 12.38 -16.02
CA ILE A 91 -9.82 13.62 -15.79
C ILE A 91 -8.96 14.68 -15.11
N TYR A 92 -8.19 14.29 -14.09
CA TYR A 92 -7.41 15.22 -13.28
C TYR A 92 -5.95 15.32 -13.72
N ASN A 93 -5.55 14.56 -14.74
CA ASN A 93 -4.17 14.43 -15.22
C ASN A 93 -3.16 14.11 -14.09
N ARG A 94 -3.55 13.21 -13.16
CA ARG A 94 -2.80 12.89 -11.94
C ARG A 94 -3.02 11.45 -11.50
N GLU A 95 -1.94 10.72 -11.21
CA GLU A 95 -2.04 9.37 -10.64
C GLU A 95 -2.49 9.40 -9.17
N MET A 96 -3.78 9.15 -8.93
CA MET A 96 -4.37 9.27 -7.59
C MET A 96 -5.28 8.10 -7.23
N CYS A 97 -5.29 7.72 -5.95
CA CYS A 97 -6.19 6.68 -5.47
C CYS A 97 -7.64 7.18 -5.40
N MET A 98 -8.59 6.24 -5.33
CA MET A 98 -10.02 6.54 -5.30
C MET A 98 -10.45 7.49 -4.17
N SER A 99 -9.85 7.35 -2.99
CA SER A 99 -10.12 8.25 -1.86
C SER A 99 -9.67 9.70 -2.15
N CYS A 100 -8.49 9.88 -2.75
CA CYS A 100 -8.04 11.23 -3.13
C CYS A 100 -8.85 11.79 -4.30
N ALA A 101 -9.26 10.96 -5.26
CA ALA A 101 -10.15 11.38 -6.34
C ALA A 101 -11.52 11.83 -5.82
N SER A 102 -12.08 11.11 -4.84
CA SER A 102 -13.34 11.48 -4.19
C SER A 102 -13.23 12.80 -3.43
N ASN A 103 -12.12 12.99 -2.71
CA ASN A 103 -11.87 14.27 -2.02
C ASN A 103 -11.70 15.41 -3.03
N TRP A 104 -10.94 15.21 -4.11
CA TRP A 104 -10.81 16.22 -5.17
C TRP A 104 -12.18 16.62 -5.73
N ALA A 105 -13.03 15.64 -6.06
CA ALA A 105 -14.38 15.91 -6.57
C ALA A 105 -15.28 16.64 -5.56
N THR A 106 -15.03 16.47 -4.25
CA THR A 106 -15.84 17.07 -3.18
C THR A 106 -15.42 18.50 -2.88
N TYR A 107 -14.10 18.74 -2.72
CA TYR A 107 -13.59 20.04 -2.29
C TYR A 107 -13.18 20.94 -3.45
N ASN A 108 -12.98 20.37 -4.64
CA ASN A 108 -12.60 21.07 -5.87
C ASN A 108 -11.40 22.04 -5.68
N ASN A 109 -10.44 21.64 -4.84
CA ASN A 109 -9.24 22.41 -4.53
C ASN A 109 -8.03 21.49 -4.38
N GLU A 110 -6.83 22.05 -4.53
CA GLU A 110 -5.61 21.32 -4.21
C GLU A 110 -5.52 21.11 -2.68
N PRO A 111 -5.13 19.90 -2.24
CA PRO A 111 -4.97 19.63 -0.82
C PRO A 111 -3.80 20.41 -0.26
N LYS A 112 -3.82 20.72 1.04
CA LYS A 112 -2.66 21.28 1.74
C LYS A 112 -1.74 20.19 2.28
N LEU A 113 -0.54 20.59 2.71
CA LEU A 113 0.36 19.73 3.46
C LEU A 113 -0.25 19.40 4.83
N CYS A 114 -0.26 18.11 5.16
CA CYS A 114 -0.64 17.64 6.49
C CYS A 114 0.48 17.94 7.50
N ARG A 115 0.15 18.60 8.61
CA ARG A 115 1.07 19.00 9.69
C ARG A 115 1.86 17.85 10.33
N PHE A 116 1.32 16.64 10.26
CA PHE A 116 1.94 15.45 10.85
C PHE A 116 2.81 14.71 9.84
N CYS A 117 2.24 14.30 8.71
CA CYS A 117 2.91 13.40 7.77
C CYS A 117 3.56 14.11 6.57
N ASN A 118 3.43 15.44 6.46
CA ASN A 118 3.96 16.27 5.37
C ASN A 118 3.57 15.78 3.96
N GLN A 119 2.36 15.23 3.84
CA GLN A 119 1.79 14.82 2.55
C GLN A 119 0.74 15.82 2.09
N TRP A 120 0.70 16.09 0.78
CA TRP A 120 -0.33 16.89 0.10
C TRP A 120 -1.68 16.17 0.07
N SER A 121 -2.29 15.99 1.25
CA SER A 121 -3.53 15.22 1.43
C SER A 121 -4.44 15.76 2.55
N ALA A 122 -4.20 16.99 3.01
CA ALA A 122 -5.14 17.71 3.87
C ALA A 122 -6.17 18.44 3.00
N TRP A 123 -7.30 17.77 2.72
CA TRP A 123 -8.34 18.27 1.82
C TRP A 123 -9.34 19.21 2.48
N ARG A 124 -9.51 19.08 3.80
CA ARG A 124 -10.42 19.90 4.60
C ARG A 124 -9.74 21.21 4.97
N SER A 125 -10.51 22.14 5.56
CA SER A 125 -9.96 23.37 6.16
C SER A 125 -9.00 23.11 7.34
N THR A 126 -8.93 21.87 7.84
CA THR A 126 -7.99 21.43 8.86
C THR A 126 -6.58 21.21 8.30
N SER A 127 -5.54 21.51 9.08
CA SER A 127 -4.13 21.24 8.73
C SER A 127 -3.73 19.76 8.76
N GLU A 128 -4.69 18.84 8.75
CA GLU A 128 -4.49 17.40 8.93
C GLU A 128 -5.16 16.63 7.79
N CYS A 129 -4.48 15.59 7.28
CA CYS A 129 -5.12 14.65 6.37
C CYS A 129 -6.02 13.67 7.14
N ASP A 130 -7.03 13.13 6.45
CA ASP A 130 -8.00 12.19 7.05
C ASP A 130 -7.31 11.04 7.80
N ARG A 131 -6.28 10.46 7.19
CA ARG A 131 -5.48 9.40 7.82
C ARG A 131 -4.87 9.82 9.16
N CYS A 132 -4.27 11.00 9.25
CA CYS A 132 -3.63 11.44 10.48
C CYS A 132 -4.65 11.84 11.54
N ARG A 133 -5.79 12.42 11.14
CA ARG A 133 -6.90 12.71 12.05
C ARG A 133 -7.46 11.43 12.67
N ASP A 134 -7.74 10.41 11.84
CA ASP A 134 -8.31 9.15 12.31
C ASP A 134 -7.33 8.40 13.25
N LEU A 135 -6.01 8.51 12.99
CA LEU A 135 -4.98 7.96 13.88
C LEU A 135 -4.84 8.75 15.18
N LEU A 136 -4.95 10.08 15.13
CA LEU A 136 -4.91 10.94 16.31
C LEU A 136 -6.09 10.65 17.25
N GLU A 137 -7.29 10.51 16.70
CA GLU A 137 -8.49 10.13 17.46
C GLU A 137 -8.35 8.75 18.11
N LYS A 138 -7.76 7.79 17.39
CA LYS A 138 -7.65 6.41 17.85
C LYS A 138 -6.50 6.15 18.83
N TYR A 139 -5.36 6.81 18.64
CA TYR A 139 -4.10 6.48 19.34
C TYR A 139 -3.51 7.65 20.13
N GLY A 140 -4.11 8.84 20.05
CA GLY A 140 -3.59 10.03 20.69
C GLY A 140 -2.40 10.65 19.94
N GLN A 141 -1.62 11.46 20.65
CA GLN A 141 -0.56 12.28 20.08
C GLN A 141 0.54 11.42 19.43
N PRO A 142 1.01 11.77 18.22
CA PRO A 142 2.12 11.08 17.59
C PRO A 142 3.48 11.50 18.20
N SER A 143 4.49 10.69 17.91
CA SER A 143 5.91 11.05 18.07
C SER A 143 6.62 11.13 16.72
N ASN A 144 7.90 11.50 16.75
CA ASN A 144 8.77 11.47 15.57
C ASN A 144 8.94 10.05 15.02
N CYS A 145 8.87 9.92 13.71
CA CYS A 145 9.14 8.69 12.97
C CYS A 145 10.66 8.46 12.86
N GLU A 146 11.15 7.29 13.25
CA GLU A 146 12.58 6.96 13.19
C GLU A 146 13.14 6.86 11.76
N SER A 147 12.28 6.69 10.75
CA SER A 147 12.71 6.57 9.35
C SER A 147 12.67 7.89 8.57
N CYS A 148 11.68 8.76 8.82
CA CYS A 148 11.50 9.99 8.05
C CYS A 148 11.46 11.26 8.90
N ASN A 149 11.63 11.14 10.22
CA ASN A 149 11.61 12.20 11.23
C ASN A 149 10.33 13.05 11.32
N ASN A 150 9.31 12.79 10.50
CA ASN A 150 8.01 13.45 10.62
C ASN A 150 7.32 13.09 11.96
N ASN A 151 6.62 14.04 12.57
CA ASN A 151 5.82 13.83 13.79
C ASN A 151 4.51 13.08 13.48
N ALA A 152 4.63 11.82 13.06
CA ALA A 152 3.49 11.02 12.58
C ALA A 152 3.61 9.53 12.96
N ALA A 153 4.45 9.18 13.93
CA ALA A 153 4.52 7.83 14.49
C ALA A 153 3.52 7.72 15.64
N PHE A 154 2.38 7.09 15.37
CA PHE A 154 1.33 6.84 16.36
C PHE A 154 1.57 5.51 17.07
N ASP A 155 1.39 5.45 18.39
CA ASP A 155 1.55 4.21 19.15
C ASP A 155 0.36 3.28 18.92
N ARG A 156 0.60 2.20 18.16
CA ARG A 156 -0.40 1.16 17.85
C ARG A 156 -0.27 -0.07 18.74
N GLY A 157 0.45 0.04 19.85
CA GLY A 157 0.73 -1.04 20.78
C GLY A 157 1.94 -1.91 20.41
N GLU A 158 2.33 -2.76 21.34
CA GLU A 158 3.54 -3.59 21.26
C GLU A 158 3.51 -4.56 20.07
N SER A 159 2.38 -5.21 19.81
CA SER A 159 2.22 -6.14 18.68
C SER A 159 2.42 -5.46 17.31
N ALA A 160 2.16 -4.16 17.21
CA ALA A 160 2.46 -3.40 15.99
C ALA A 160 3.96 -3.09 15.87
N ARG A 161 4.62 -2.76 16.99
CA ARG A 161 6.07 -2.49 17.06
C ARG A 161 6.92 -3.72 16.75
N LYS A 162 6.59 -4.89 17.29
CA LYS A 162 7.32 -6.14 17.01
C LYS A 162 7.38 -6.49 15.53
N ARG A 163 6.32 -6.18 14.76
CA ARG A 163 6.25 -6.40 13.30
C ARG A 163 7.17 -5.48 12.48
N VAL A 164 7.76 -4.47 13.11
CA VAL A 164 8.67 -3.51 12.50
C VAL A 164 9.98 -3.38 13.29
N ASN A 165 10.43 -4.48 13.89
CA ASN A 165 11.66 -4.53 14.71
C ASN A 165 11.71 -3.46 15.82
N ASP A 166 10.57 -3.24 16.46
CA ASP A 166 10.38 -2.27 17.54
C ASP A 166 10.63 -0.80 17.17
N LEU A 167 10.75 -0.49 15.87
CA LEU A 167 10.92 0.88 15.38
C LEU A 167 9.62 1.68 15.48
N LYS A 168 9.73 2.95 15.90
CA LYS A 168 8.61 3.91 15.87
C LYS A 168 8.45 4.49 14.47
N LEU A 169 7.60 3.88 13.66
CA LEU A 169 7.38 4.29 12.27
C LEU A 169 6.01 4.94 12.06
N CYS A 170 5.97 5.99 11.23
CA CYS A 170 4.71 6.52 10.71
C CYS A 170 3.99 5.50 9.83
N PHE A 171 2.73 5.77 9.47
CA PHE A 171 1.95 4.86 8.63
C PHE A 171 2.64 4.52 7.31
N LEU A 172 3.15 5.54 6.59
CA LEU A 172 3.80 5.32 5.29
C LEU A 172 5.12 4.53 5.43
N CYS A 173 5.94 4.87 6.41
CA CYS A 173 7.18 4.11 6.68
C CYS A 173 6.87 2.67 7.12
N THR A 174 5.78 2.44 7.86
CA THR A 174 5.32 1.08 8.19
C THR A 174 4.97 0.29 6.93
N CYS A 175 4.21 0.89 6.01
CA CYS A 175 3.84 0.24 4.74
C CYS A 175 5.08 -0.12 3.93
N ASN A 176 6.02 0.83 3.77
CA ASN A 176 7.26 0.61 3.04
C ASN A 176 8.12 -0.48 3.71
N TYR A 177 8.23 -0.46 5.05
CA TYR A 177 8.97 -1.46 5.81
C TYR A 177 8.43 -2.86 5.53
N LYS A 178 7.12 -3.06 5.66
CA LYS A 178 6.48 -4.36 5.40
C LYS A 178 6.64 -4.82 3.96
N GLN A 179 6.54 -3.89 3.01
CA GLN A 179 6.72 -4.19 1.59
C GLN A 179 8.16 -4.64 1.31
N ASN A 180 9.16 -3.91 1.81
CA ASN A 180 10.57 -4.27 1.64
C ASN A 180 10.91 -5.59 2.33
N ASP A 181 10.40 -5.81 3.54
CA ASP A 181 10.59 -7.05 4.28
C ASP A 181 10.00 -8.26 3.53
N TYR A 182 8.82 -8.12 2.92
CA TYR A 182 8.26 -9.16 2.04
C TYR A 182 9.17 -9.46 0.84
N TYR A 183 9.63 -8.43 0.11
CA TYR A 183 10.49 -8.64 -1.05
C TYR A 183 11.83 -9.26 -0.68
N ASN A 184 12.44 -8.82 0.43
CA ASN A 184 13.67 -9.40 0.94
C ASN A 184 13.48 -10.87 1.31
N ARG A 185 12.39 -11.24 2.00
CA ARG A 185 12.08 -12.64 2.31
C ARG A 185 11.88 -13.48 1.05
N LYS A 186 11.19 -12.95 0.03
CA LYS A 186 11.00 -13.64 -1.26
C LYS A 186 12.31 -13.83 -2.02
N LEU A 187 13.18 -12.81 -2.02
CA LEU A 187 14.50 -12.87 -2.64
C LEU A 187 15.40 -13.91 -1.96
N MET A 188 15.41 -13.95 -0.62
CA MET A 188 16.18 -14.94 0.15
C MET A 188 15.71 -16.38 -0.12
N LYS A 189 14.39 -16.60 -0.27
CA LYS A 189 13.86 -17.91 -0.64
C LYS A 189 14.33 -18.34 -2.04
N LYS A 190 14.29 -17.45 -3.04
CA LYS A 190 14.81 -17.75 -4.39
C LYS A 190 16.30 -18.11 -4.37
N MET A 191 17.13 -17.29 -3.70
CA MET A 191 18.57 -17.54 -3.62
C MET A 191 18.92 -18.84 -2.88
N ASN A 192 18.13 -19.26 -1.89
CA ASN A 192 18.37 -20.52 -1.18
C ASN A 192 18.03 -21.74 -2.05
N ILE A 193 17.03 -21.65 -2.93
CA ILE A 193 16.63 -22.73 -3.86
C ILE A 193 17.76 -23.00 -4.87
N ASP A 194 18.42 -21.96 -5.38
CA ASP A 194 19.53 -22.08 -6.34
C ASP A 194 20.79 -22.76 -5.75
N THR A 195 20.92 -22.83 -4.42
CA THR A 195 22.01 -23.56 -3.74
C THR A 195 21.72 -25.04 -3.52
N SER A 196 20.47 -25.47 -3.64
CA SER A 196 20.03 -26.84 -3.39
C SER A 196 19.91 -27.71 -4.64
N GLU A 197 19.93 -27.14 -5.85
CA GLU A 197 19.84 -27.91 -7.11
C GLU A 197 21.20 -28.44 -7.61
N ARG A 198 22.13 -28.77 -6.71
CA ARG A 198 23.37 -29.51 -7.06
C ARG A 198 23.65 -30.70 -6.14
N SER A 199 22.59 -31.39 -5.73
CA SER A 199 22.66 -32.72 -5.11
C SER A 199 21.40 -33.48 -5.46
N THR A 200 21.52 -34.44 -6.37
CA THR A 200 20.50 -35.45 -6.67
C THR A 200 20.35 -36.43 -5.49
N GLU A 201 19.16 -37.04 -5.45
CA GLU A 201 18.75 -38.26 -4.70
C GLU A 201 17.89 -38.06 -3.43
N ASP A 202 16.57 -38.26 -3.65
CA ASP A 202 15.55 -38.98 -2.88
C ASP A 202 15.63 -39.05 -1.33
N VAL A 203 14.50 -38.72 -0.67
CA VAL A 203 13.67 -39.66 0.11
C VAL A 203 12.41 -38.95 0.64
N ASN A 204 11.28 -39.61 0.39
CA ASN A 204 9.94 -39.32 0.93
C ASN A 204 9.90 -39.32 2.48
N THR A 205 9.17 -38.38 3.08
CA THR A 205 8.36 -38.67 4.28
C THR A 205 7.22 -37.65 4.46
N ASP A 206 6.00 -38.12 4.26
CA ASP A 206 4.76 -37.62 4.91
C ASP A 206 4.95 -37.75 6.45
N GLN A 207 4.44 -36.93 7.38
CA GLN A 207 3.15 -36.26 7.51
C GLN A 207 3.15 -35.37 8.81
N PRO A 208 2.01 -34.87 9.37
CA PRO A 208 1.65 -33.46 9.45
C PRO A 208 1.75 -32.82 10.86
N SER A 209 1.73 -31.48 10.94
CA SER A 209 1.21 -30.80 12.14
C SER A 209 0.59 -29.42 11.83
N SER A 210 -0.49 -29.18 12.55
CA SER A 210 -1.48 -28.12 12.45
C SER A 210 -0.98 -26.72 12.82
N ALA A 211 -1.45 -25.69 12.12
CA ALA A 211 -2.35 -24.65 12.65
C ALA A 211 -2.36 -23.43 11.71
N ARG A 212 -3.52 -22.78 11.66
CA ARG A 212 -3.95 -21.72 10.77
C ARG A 212 -3.13 -20.45 10.99
N ASP A 213 -2.77 -19.74 9.91
CA ASP A 213 -2.94 -18.29 9.80
C ASP A 213 -2.73 -17.81 8.35
N MET A 214 -3.70 -17.01 7.86
CA MET A 214 -3.82 -16.56 6.48
C MET A 214 -2.71 -15.58 6.07
N GLU A 215 -1.97 -15.97 5.04
CA GLU A 215 -0.94 -15.15 4.42
C GLU A 215 -1.52 -14.04 3.51
N ASP A 216 -1.12 -12.80 3.75
CA ASP A 216 -1.25 -11.68 2.80
C ASP A 216 0.01 -11.60 1.94
N SER A 217 -0.04 -12.26 0.78
CA SER A 217 1.00 -12.22 -0.25
C SER A 217 0.69 -11.17 -1.33
N PRO A 218 1.60 -10.22 -1.61
CA PRO A 218 1.59 -9.45 -2.86
C PRO A 218 2.12 -10.29 -4.03
N LEU A 219 1.23 -10.70 -4.93
CA LEU A 219 1.56 -11.39 -6.19
C LEU A 219 1.55 -10.39 -7.35
N PHE A 220 2.69 -10.26 -8.03
CA PHE A 220 2.77 -9.70 -9.40
C PHE A 220 3.54 -10.68 -10.30
N PRO A 221 3.15 -10.80 -11.58
CA PRO A 221 3.88 -11.54 -12.61
C PRO A 221 4.86 -10.64 -13.39
N GLU A 222 6.08 -11.15 -13.63
CA GLU A 222 7.01 -10.62 -14.62
C GLU A 222 6.56 -11.03 -16.03
N LYS A 223 6.52 -10.08 -16.98
CA LYS A 223 6.60 -10.36 -18.41
C LYS A 223 7.97 -9.91 -18.90
N VAL A 224 8.83 -10.85 -19.23
CA VAL A 224 10.08 -10.61 -19.99
C VAL A 224 9.81 -11.07 -21.42
N GLN A 225 9.97 -10.15 -22.37
CA GLN A 225 9.96 -10.46 -23.80
C GLN A 225 11.39 -10.83 -24.21
N SER A 226 11.54 -12.02 -24.79
CA SER A 226 12.80 -12.51 -25.34
C SER A 226 13.13 -11.86 -26.68
N ALA A 227 14.35 -11.39 -26.83
CA ALA A 227 15.02 -11.20 -28.12
C ALA A 227 16.47 -11.69 -28.00
N ASN A 228 16.90 -12.50 -28.97
CA ASN A 228 18.23 -13.13 -29.05
C ASN A 228 19.37 -12.10 -29.13
N ASN A 229 20.48 -12.36 -28.44
CA ASN A 229 21.84 -12.08 -28.94
C ASN A 229 22.90 -12.82 -28.10
N GLY A 230 23.73 -13.66 -28.74
CA GLY A 230 24.74 -14.50 -28.09
C GLY A 230 25.89 -13.77 -27.39
N ASN A 231 26.01 -12.44 -27.58
CA ASN A 231 27.03 -11.62 -26.91
C ASN A 231 26.55 -11.05 -25.56
N THR A 232 25.24 -11.06 -25.29
CA THR A 232 24.66 -10.53 -24.05
C THR A 232 24.82 -11.48 -22.87
N ALA A 233 24.87 -12.80 -23.11
CA ALA A 233 24.95 -13.81 -22.06
C ALA A 233 26.24 -13.73 -21.24
N ARG A 234 27.40 -13.55 -21.89
CA ARG A 234 28.69 -13.38 -21.20
C ARG A 234 28.76 -12.13 -20.33
N THR A 235 28.13 -11.05 -20.79
CA THR A 235 28.07 -9.78 -20.05
C THR A 235 27.14 -9.90 -18.85
N LEU A 236 25.98 -10.56 -19.01
CA LEU A 236 25.05 -10.83 -17.92
C LEU A 236 25.62 -11.77 -16.86
N GLU A 237 26.35 -12.82 -17.26
CA GLU A 237 27.03 -13.72 -16.32
C GLU A 237 28.07 -12.98 -15.48
N GLN A 238 28.80 -12.05 -16.10
CA GLN A 238 29.78 -11.21 -15.41
C GLN A 238 29.10 -10.23 -14.44
N GLU A 239 28.04 -9.55 -14.86
CA GLU A 239 27.23 -8.68 -14.00
C GLU A 239 26.63 -9.44 -12.81
N LEU A 240 26.15 -10.67 -13.04
CA LEU A 240 25.55 -11.52 -12.01
C LEU A 240 26.61 -11.99 -11.00
N LYS A 241 27.84 -12.25 -11.46
CA LYS A 241 28.99 -12.55 -10.60
C LYS A 241 29.37 -11.32 -9.76
N GLU A 242 29.50 -10.15 -10.37
CA GLU A 242 29.82 -8.90 -9.66
C GLU A 242 28.76 -8.55 -8.60
N LEU A 243 27.48 -8.73 -8.94
CA LEU A 243 26.37 -8.51 -8.03
C LEU A 243 26.40 -9.50 -6.85
N LYS A 244 26.75 -10.76 -7.10
CA LYS A 244 26.91 -11.80 -6.06
C LYS A 244 28.08 -11.48 -5.13
N ASP A 245 29.20 -11.01 -5.67
CA ASP A 245 30.38 -10.60 -4.90
C ASP A 245 30.07 -9.35 -4.05
N ALA A 246 29.36 -8.38 -4.61
CA ALA A 246 28.88 -7.20 -3.88
C ALA A 246 27.92 -7.58 -2.75
N TYR A 247 26.95 -8.47 -3.01
CA TYR A 247 26.01 -8.97 -2.01
C TYR A 247 26.72 -9.69 -0.86
N ASN A 248 27.68 -10.57 -1.16
CA ASN A 248 28.46 -11.27 -0.13
C ASN A 248 29.28 -10.30 0.73
N THR A 249 29.83 -9.26 0.10
CA THR A 249 30.55 -8.20 0.81
C THR A 249 29.62 -7.43 1.74
N LEU A 250 28.43 -7.07 1.25
CA LEU A 250 27.43 -6.35 2.04
C LEU A 250 26.92 -7.20 3.21
N LYS A 251 26.69 -8.50 2.98
CA LYS A 251 26.29 -9.48 4.01
C LYS A 251 27.32 -9.55 5.14
N LYS A 252 28.62 -9.59 4.82
CA LYS A 252 29.71 -9.56 5.82
C LYS A 252 29.74 -8.25 6.59
N LYS A 253 29.57 -7.10 5.91
CA LYS A 253 29.50 -5.78 6.57
C LYS A 253 28.30 -5.68 7.51
N TYR A 254 27.14 -6.18 7.09
CA TYR A 254 25.93 -6.20 7.91
C TYR A 254 26.10 -7.05 9.17
N ALA A 255 26.74 -8.22 9.07
CA ALA A 255 27.04 -9.05 10.24
C ALA A 255 27.93 -8.32 11.25
N LYS A 256 29.01 -7.67 10.79
CA LYS A 256 29.89 -6.87 11.65
C LYS A 256 29.15 -5.73 12.35
N LEU A 257 28.34 -4.97 11.61
CA LEU A 257 27.55 -3.87 12.17
C LEU A 257 26.48 -4.38 13.15
N LYS A 258 25.91 -5.56 12.91
CA LYS A 258 24.95 -6.19 13.82
C LYS A 258 25.62 -6.55 15.15
N ASP A 259 26.81 -7.14 15.11
CA ASP A 259 27.58 -7.50 16.32
C ASP A 259 28.05 -6.25 17.08
N GLU A 260 28.45 -5.21 16.35
CA GLU A 260 28.78 -3.91 16.93
C GLU A 260 27.56 -3.26 17.59
N ASN A 261 26.39 -3.30 16.96
CA ASN A 261 25.16 -2.76 17.54
C ASN A 261 24.76 -3.51 18.82
N ILE A 262 24.90 -4.84 18.85
CA ILE A 262 24.68 -5.66 20.05
C ILE A 262 25.66 -5.25 21.15
N SER A 263 26.94 -5.06 20.82
CA SER A 263 27.98 -4.66 21.76
C SER A 263 27.71 -3.26 22.34
N LEU A 264 27.33 -2.30 21.49
CA LEU A 264 26.95 -0.95 21.89
C LEU A 264 25.71 -0.95 22.79
N ARG A 265 24.68 -1.74 22.46
CA ARG A 265 23.48 -1.89 23.30
C ARG A 265 23.81 -2.47 24.68
N LYS A 266 24.76 -3.40 24.79
CA LYS A 266 25.24 -3.91 26.08
C LYS A 266 25.97 -2.82 26.87
N ARG A 267 26.82 -2.02 26.22
CA ARG A 267 27.54 -0.90 26.87
C ARG A 267 26.61 0.21 27.36
N VAL A 268 25.53 0.49 26.62
CA VAL A 268 24.52 1.47 27.02
C VAL A 268 23.68 0.97 28.20
N LYS A 269 23.44 -0.33 28.32
CA LYS A 269 22.70 -0.92 29.46
C LYS A 269 23.50 -1.05 30.76
N MET A 270 24.83 -0.95 30.69
CA MET A 270 25.75 -1.04 31.84
C MET A 270 26.10 0.34 32.44
N LYS A 271 25.59 1.43 31.86
CA LYS A 271 25.65 2.79 32.40
C LYS A 271 24.27 3.19 32.88
#